data_AF-A0A5C6BA03-F1
#
_entry.id   AF-A0A5C6BA03-F1
#
_cell.length_a   1.000
_cell.length_b   1.000
_cell.length_c   1.000
_cell.angle_alpha   90.00
_cell.angle_beta   90.00
_cell.angle_gamma   90.00
#
_symmetry.space_group_name_H-M   'P 1'
#
loop_
_entity.id
_entity.type
_entity.pdbx_description
1 polymer ?
#
loop_
_entity_poly.entity_id
_entity_poly.type
_entity_poly.pdbx_seq_one_letter_code
_entity_poly.pdbx_strand_id
1 'polypeptide(L)'
;MLLPRLILVLWLIVPQLAAAEPEQPQRIRILSYNIHHAEGVDGKLDLERIAKVIRESQADVVALQEVDHIVHRSGSEDQPKQLAQQLGMHHVFGGNIELQGGRYGNALLSRFPITSSVNHLLPNTGGGEQRGVLQVELALPQSQRLTVLATHFDHRPDPAQRLDSAKFINTLAESISGHAVCLAGDLNAVPTSSVLEELRNHWSRSSREEHFTIPVAQPTRQIDFVMPARSSFNGDFGIRVLATKVLDEATASDHRGIWVDMELYRKVSLDEPVSRIAFGSCIKQDLDCPILETISDQHPELVLFLGDNIYGDTSDIGLLRQKYAKLGDKPEFQRLVAAARVMATWDDHDYGLNDGGNDFEIRDESQAAFMDFWQVPQQSPRRKSPGVYDASVFGPPDKRLQVIMLDTRYFRSPLKKGEKRVGGVYEPDDAADKTMLGEAQWAWLAKQLRQPAEVRLVVTSIQCIASSAGQETWANLPRERQRLFDLIKQTQAKGIVLLSGDRHWSELSRLDKSIVGYPLYELTSSSFNQNHPRGTPTENHYRADPKTYHRPNYGLIEIDWSGPSPSIRLQIRNLQSTVEIEKRLP
;
A
#
# COMPACT_ATOMS: atom_id res chain seq x y z
N MET A 1 70.19 23.14 -21.72
CA MET A 1 69.16 23.53 -20.73
C MET A 1 67.80 23.30 -21.34
N LEU A 2 67.14 22.22 -20.93
CA LEU A 2 65.75 21.86 -21.31
C LEU A 2 64.82 22.39 -20.21
N LEU A 3 63.80 23.17 -20.56
CA LEU A 3 62.65 23.43 -19.69
C LEU A 3 61.51 22.46 -20.06
N PRO A 4 60.84 21.80 -19.11
CA PRO A 4 59.71 20.94 -19.41
C PRO A 4 58.42 21.75 -19.54
N ARG A 5 57.62 21.45 -20.57
CA ARG A 5 56.24 21.93 -20.72
C ARG A 5 55.34 21.19 -19.72
N LEU A 6 54.77 21.92 -18.76
CA LEU A 6 53.66 21.42 -17.94
C LEU A 6 52.41 21.31 -18.81
N ILE A 7 51.89 20.10 -18.99
CA ILE A 7 50.53 19.86 -19.51
C ILE A 7 49.61 19.86 -18.30
N LEU A 8 48.79 20.90 -18.18
CA LEU A 8 47.74 20.98 -17.16
C LEU A 8 46.54 20.15 -17.65
N VAL A 9 46.38 18.93 -17.13
CA VAL A 9 45.18 18.12 -17.36
C VAL A 9 44.09 18.61 -16.39
N LEU A 10 43.20 19.47 -16.88
CA LEU A 10 41.98 19.85 -16.19
C LEU A 10 41.03 18.64 -16.18
N TRP A 11 40.95 17.95 -15.03
CA TRP A 11 39.87 17.00 -14.76
C TRP A 11 38.58 17.79 -14.61
N LEU A 12 37.75 17.80 -15.66
CA LEU A 12 36.35 18.21 -15.57
C LEU A 12 35.65 17.20 -14.65
N ILE A 13 35.49 17.56 -13.38
CA ILE A 13 34.57 16.89 -12.47
C ILE A 13 33.17 17.22 -13.00
N VAL A 14 32.61 16.33 -13.82
CA VAL A 14 31.19 16.36 -14.12
C VAL A 14 30.49 16.03 -12.80
N PRO A 15 29.67 16.94 -12.23
CA PRO A 15 28.91 16.59 -11.05
C PRO A 15 27.94 15.50 -11.48
N GLN A 16 28.18 14.29 -10.97
CA GLN A 16 27.20 13.22 -11.01
C GLN A 16 26.01 13.76 -10.22
N LEU A 17 24.94 14.14 -10.93
CA LEU A 17 23.67 14.53 -10.30
C LEU A 17 23.25 13.33 -9.45
N ALA A 18 23.56 13.39 -8.16
CA ALA A 18 23.09 12.42 -7.20
C ALA A 18 21.57 12.38 -7.35
N ALA A 19 21.01 11.17 -7.48
CA ALA A 19 19.57 10.99 -7.34
C ALA A 19 19.14 11.72 -6.07
N ALA A 20 18.05 12.49 -6.14
CA ALA A 20 17.55 13.21 -4.97
C ALA A 20 17.47 12.24 -3.78
N GLU A 21 17.99 12.67 -2.63
CA GLU A 21 17.88 11.86 -1.42
C GLU A 21 16.40 11.55 -1.16
N PRO A 22 16.08 10.32 -0.76
CA PRO A 22 14.70 9.92 -0.53
C PRO A 22 14.07 10.82 0.55
N GLU A 23 12.88 11.34 0.28
CA GLU A 23 12.13 12.14 1.25
C GLU A 23 11.89 11.30 2.51
N GLN A 24 12.34 11.82 3.66
CA GLN A 24 12.09 11.20 4.96
C GLN A 24 10.61 11.31 5.32
N PRO A 25 10.00 10.27 5.94
CA PRO A 25 8.61 10.31 6.30
C PRO A 25 8.32 11.39 7.36
N GLN A 26 7.16 12.02 7.27
CA GLN A 26 6.69 12.97 8.28
C GLN A 26 6.09 12.20 9.46
N ARG A 27 6.62 12.42 10.67
CA ARG A 27 6.03 11.87 11.90
C ARG A 27 5.01 12.83 12.46
N ILE A 28 3.82 12.31 12.77
CA ILE A 28 2.68 13.08 13.26
C ILE A 28 1.99 12.31 14.38
N ARG A 29 1.66 13.00 15.46
CA ARG A 29 0.72 12.55 16.49
C ARG A 29 -0.62 13.24 16.33
N ILE A 30 -1.69 12.47 16.12
CA ILE A 30 -3.06 12.98 16.11
C ILE A 30 -3.78 12.50 17.37
N LEU A 31 -4.40 13.42 18.11
CA LEU A 31 -5.24 13.16 19.28
C LEU A 31 -6.71 13.36 18.93
N SER A 32 -7.59 12.42 19.29
CA SER A 32 -9.04 12.63 19.38
C SER A 32 -9.42 12.76 20.85
N TYR A 33 -10.19 13.80 21.20
CA TYR A 33 -10.62 14.01 22.57
C TYR A 33 -11.98 14.70 22.66
N ASN A 34 -12.99 13.96 23.13
CA ASN A 34 -14.23 14.56 23.62
C ASN A 34 -13.92 15.26 24.95
N ILE A 35 -14.18 16.58 25.03
CA ILE A 35 -13.82 17.39 26.21
C ILE A 35 -15.01 17.72 27.11
N HIS A 36 -16.23 17.27 26.77
CA HIS A 36 -17.44 17.54 27.54
C HIS A 36 -17.55 19.02 27.96
N HIS A 37 -17.43 19.93 26.99
CA HIS A 37 -17.39 21.40 27.15
C HIS A 37 -16.46 21.89 28.29
N ALA A 38 -15.37 21.15 28.53
CA ALA A 38 -14.39 21.33 29.61
C ALA A 38 -14.95 21.16 31.04
N GLU A 39 -16.11 20.55 31.19
CA GLU A 39 -16.65 20.12 32.48
C GLU A 39 -16.15 18.72 32.83
N GLY A 40 -15.35 18.64 33.88
CA GLY A 40 -14.86 17.36 34.38
C GLY A 40 -15.93 16.57 35.10
N VAL A 41 -15.64 15.30 35.40
CA VAL A 41 -16.55 14.45 36.19
C VAL A 41 -16.71 14.94 37.65
N ASP A 42 -15.91 15.93 38.06
CA ASP A 42 -16.06 16.67 39.31
C ASP A 42 -17.04 17.86 39.22
N GLY A 43 -17.70 18.06 38.07
CA GLY A 43 -18.67 19.12 37.81
C GLY A 43 -18.06 20.50 37.66
N LYS A 44 -16.73 20.59 37.46
CA LYS A 44 -16.02 21.86 37.32
C LYS A 44 -15.64 22.11 35.88
N LEU A 45 -15.97 23.32 35.42
CA LEU A 45 -15.48 23.89 34.16
C LEU A 45 -14.02 24.33 34.34
N ASP A 46 -13.10 23.66 33.65
CA ASP A 46 -11.67 23.94 33.73
C ASP A 46 -10.99 23.69 32.38
N LEU A 47 -10.87 24.76 31.59
CA LEU A 47 -10.26 24.70 30.27
C LEU A 47 -8.73 24.55 30.34
N GLU A 48 -8.07 25.06 31.39
CA GLU A 48 -6.62 24.88 31.58
C GLU A 48 -6.30 23.41 31.87
N ARG A 49 -7.16 22.70 32.61
CA ARG A 49 -7.03 21.26 32.79
C ARG A 49 -7.07 20.50 31.46
N ILE A 50 -7.97 20.87 30.54
CA ILE A 50 -8.00 20.30 29.17
C ILE A 50 -6.71 20.64 28.41
N ALA A 51 -6.26 21.91 28.44
CA ALA A 51 -5.02 22.32 27.79
C ALA A 51 -3.81 21.57 28.33
N LYS A 52 -3.73 21.32 29.64
CA LYS A 52 -2.66 20.54 30.27
C LYS A 52 -2.63 19.11 29.71
N VAL A 53 -3.78 18.43 29.64
CA VAL A 53 -3.90 17.07 29.07
C VAL A 53 -3.41 17.03 27.63
N ILE A 54 -3.83 18.01 26.81
CA ILE A 54 -3.38 18.11 25.41
C ILE A 54 -1.88 18.38 25.32
N ARG A 55 -1.34 19.28 26.14
CA ARG A 55 0.09 19.62 26.18
C ARG A 55 0.95 18.42 26.54
N GLU A 56 0.54 17.64 27.55
CA GLU A 56 1.23 16.42 27.99
C GLU A 56 1.14 15.28 26.97
N SER A 57 0.08 15.25 26.14
CA SER A 57 -0.02 14.31 25.02
C SER A 57 1.00 14.57 23.91
N GLN A 58 1.54 15.79 23.81
CA GLN A 58 2.45 16.23 22.74
C GLN A 58 1.85 16.03 21.32
N ALA A 59 0.53 16.13 21.18
CA ALA A 59 -0.13 15.99 19.90
C ALA A 59 0.22 17.14 18.94
N ASP A 60 0.45 16.79 17.67
CA ASP A 60 0.63 17.77 16.59
C ASP A 60 -0.71 18.29 16.08
N VAL A 61 -1.74 17.43 16.11
CA VAL A 61 -3.10 17.73 15.68
C VAL A 61 -4.08 17.18 16.70
N VAL A 62 -5.11 17.95 17.04
CA VAL A 62 -6.10 17.59 18.06
C VAL A 62 -7.50 17.79 17.51
N ALA A 63 -8.25 16.71 17.32
CA ALA A 63 -9.67 16.72 17.00
C ALA A 63 -10.48 16.71 18.30
N LEU A 64 -11.18 17.81 18.57
CA LEU A 64 -11.97 18.01 19.78
C LEU A 64 -13.47 17.83 19.48
N GLN A 65 -14.16 17.11 20.36
CA GLN A 65 -15.61 16.95 20.34
C GLN A 65 -16.20 17.63 21.57
N GLU A 66 -17.48 18.00 21.49
CA GLU A 66 -18.22 18.65 22.57
C GLU A 66 -17.66 20.00 23.00
N VAL A 67 -17.38 20.85 22.01
CA VAL A 67 -16.75 22.15 22.24
C VAL A 67 -17.79 23.26 22.19
N ASP A 68 -17.80 24.12 23.21
CA ASP A 68 -18.63 25.31 23.26
C ASP A 68 -17.89 26.52 22.63
N HIS A 69 -18.62 27.29 21.84
CA HIS A 69 -18.21 28.59 21.31
C HIS A 69 -19.23 29.65 21.72
N ILE A 70 -18.89 30.43 22.75
CA ILE A 70 -19.69 31.54 23.30
C ILE A 70 -21.04 31.07 23.87
N VAL A 71 -21.06 29.89 24.51
CA VAL A 71 -22.27 29.33 25.15
C VAL A 71 -22.33 29.75 26.62
N HIS A 72 -23.50 30.18 27.12
CA HIS A 72 -23.62 30.66 28.51
C HIS A 72 -23.17 29.66 29.59
N ARG A 73 -23.45 28.35 29.43
CA ARG A 73 -23.06 27.33 30.41
C ARG A 73 -21.55 27.26 30.67
N SER A 74 -20.74 27.62 29.68
CA SER A 74 -19.28 27.60 29.73
C SER A 74 -18.68 29.01 29.90
N GLY A 75 -19.45 29.93 30.49
CA GLY A 75 -19.00 31.30 30.75
C GLY A 75 -18.99 32.20 29.51
N SER A 76 -19.64 31.80 28.42
CA SER A 76 -19.63 32.51 27.13
C SER A 76 -18.23 32.66 26.53
N GLU A 77 -17.34 31.73 26.83
CA GLU A 77 -15.97 31.71 26.33
C GLU A 77 -15.86 31.08 24.93
N ASP A 78 -14.85 31.52 24.17
CA ASP A 78 -14.43 30.88 22.92
C ASP A 78 -13.40 29.78 23.24
N GLN A 79 -13.90 28.60 23.64
CA GLN A 79 -13.04 27.48 24.06
C GLN A 79 -12.00 27.08 23.00
N PRO A 80 -12.35 26.94 21.69
CA PRO A 80 -11.37 26.63 20.66
C PRO A 80 -10.21 27.62 20.64
N LYS A 81 -10.51 28.93 20.63
CA LYS A 81 -9.49 29.98 20.57
C LYS A 81 -8.63 30.02 21.81
N GLN A 82 -9.22 29.87 23.00
CA GLN A 82 -8.47 29.87 24.25
C GLN A 82 -7.50 28.69 24.33
N LEU A 83 -7.97 27.47 24.01
CA LEU A 83 -7.10 26.28 23.96
C LEU A 83 -5.95 26.49 22.97
N ALA A 84 -6.26 27.00 21.77
CA ALA A 84 -5.28 27.29 20.74
C ALA A 84 -4.19 28.27 21.22
N GLN A 85 -4.58 29.33 21.94
CA GLN A 85 -3.66 30.31 22.51
C GLN A 85 -2.77 29.70 23.59
N GLN A 86 -3.32 28.90 24.51
CA GLN A 86 -2.56 28.24 25.58
C GLN A 86 -1.58 27.16 25.08
N LEU A 87 -1.86 26.60 23.90
CA LEU A 87 -1.07 25.53 23.28
C LEU A 87 -0.16 26.03 22.15
N GLY A 88 -0.32 27.28 21.71
CA GLY A 88 0.42 27.84 20.59
C GLY A 88 0.07 27.18 19.24
N MET A 89 -1.19 26.83 19.04
CA MET A 89 -1.68 26.09 17.86
C MET A 89 -2.61 26.95 16.99
N HIS A 90 -2.70 26.60 15.71
CA HIS A 90 -3.80 27.03 14.84
C HIS A 90 -5.10 26.35 15.26
N HIS A 91 -6.26 26.98 15.00
CA HIS A 91 -7.55 26.39 15.31
C HIS A 91 -8.63 26.68 14.27
N VAL A 92 -9.63 25.82 14.24
CA VAL A 92 -10.88 26.02 13.53
C VAL A 92 -12.03 25.37 14.31
N PHE A 93 -13.23 25.95 14.20
CA PHE A 93 -14.44 25.46 14.85
C PHE A 93 -15.55 25.17 13.82
N GLY A 94 -16.22 24.04 13.99
CA GLY A 94 -17.39 23.60 13.23
C GLY A 94 -18.60 23.47 14.16
N GLY A 95 -19.41 24.52 14.24
CA GLY A 95 -20.63 24.52 15.07
C GLY A 95 -21.76 23.72 14.41
N ASN A 96 -22.34 22.79 15.15
CA ASN A 96 -23.38 21.89 14.67
C ASN A 96 -24.75 22.23 15.26
N ILE A 97 -24.78 22.86 16.44
CA ILE A 97 -26.00 23.19 17.20
C ILE A 97 -25.91 24.64 17.69
N GLU A 98 -27.00 25.40 17.58
CA GLU A 98 -27.16 26.69 18.27
C GLU A 98 -27.59 26.42 19.72
N LEU A 99 -26.84 26.91 20.70
CA LEU A 99 -27.01 26.58 22.11
C LEU A 99 -26.75 27.80 22.99
N GLN A 100 -27.75 28.20 23.77
CA GLN A 100 -27.66 29.26 24.81
C GLN A 100 -26.90 30.53 24.36
N GLY A 101 -27.22 31.05 23.18
CA GLY A 101 -26.61 32.27 22.63
C GLY A 101 -25.28 32.06 21.88
N GLY A 102 -24.73 30.85 21.93
CA GLY A 102 -23.54 30.44 21.20
C GLY A 102 -23.78 29.18 20.36
N ARG A 103 -22.69 28.47 20.07
CA ARG A 103 -22.71 27.26 19.23
C ARG A 103 -21.93 26.12 19.89
N TYR A 104 -22.37 24.90 19.62
CA TYR A 104 -21.77 23.67 20.12
C TYR A 104 -21.40 22.76 18.95
N GLY A 105 -20.23 22.13 19.01
CA GLY A 105 -19.77 21.28 17.91
C GLY A 105 -18.35 20.74 18.07
N ASN A 106 -17.65 20.61 16.94
CA ASN A 106 -16.30 20.08 16.88
C ASN A 106 -15.29 21.21 16.69
N ALA A 107 -14.07 21.02 17.18
CA ALA A 107 -12.95 21.90 16.86
C ALA A 107 -11.74 21.08 16.44
N LEU A 108 -10.81 21.71 15.71
CA LEU A 108 -9.51 21.13 15.43
C LEU A 108 -8.41 22.12 15.78
N LEU A 109 -7.41 21.66 16.53
CA LEU A 109 -6.18 22.39 16.83
C LEU A 109 -5.02 21.76 16.07
N SER A 110 -4.10 22.57 15.53
CA SER A 110 -2.97 22.06 14.75
C SER A 110 -1.70 22.89 14.96
N ARG A 111 -0.56 22.20 15.14
CA ARG A 111 0.77 22.81 15.05
C ARG A 111 1.09 23.28 13.62
N PHE A 112 0.51 22.60 12.63
CA PHE A 112 0.68 22.91 11.21
C PHE A 112 -0.33 23.97 10.75
N PRO A 113 0.01 24.83 9.77
CA PRO A 113 -0.91 25.80 9.21
C PRO A 113 -2.16 25.13 8.62
N ILE A 114 -3.34 25.66 8.97
CA ILE A 114 -4.61 25.29 8.37
C ILE A 114 -4.76 26.05 7.05
N THR A 115 -4.85 25.33 5.93
CA THR A 115 -4.97 25.93 4.59
C THR A 115 -6.42 26.08 4.14
N SER A 116 -7.29 25.17 4.57
CA SER A 116 -8.73 25.24 4.31
C SER A 116 -9.51 24.46 5.36
N SER A 117 -10.80 24.79 5.51
CA SER A 117 -11.69 24.09 6.41
C SER A 117 -13.14 24.19 5.96
N VAL A 118 -13.89 23.10 6.05
CA VAL A 118 -15.32 23.04 5.74
C VAL A 118 -16.03 22.22 6.82
N ASN A 119 -17.12 22.76 7.38
CA ASN A 119 -17.99 22.00 8.29
C ASN A 119 -19.17 21.43 7.50
N HIS A 120 -19.34 20.11 7.53
CA HIS A 120 -20.46 19.43 6.89
C HIS A 120 -21.42 18.92 7.96
N LEU A 121 -22.72 19.21 7.80
CA LEU A 121 -23.74 18.62 8.67
C LEU A 121 -23.95 17.15 8.27
N LEU A 122 -23.94 16.26 9.28
CA LEU A 122 -24.23 14.84 9.08
C LEU A 122 -25.75 14.60 9.00
N PRO A 123 -26.19 13.51 8.37
CA PRO A 123 -27.61 13.13 8.34
C PRO A 123 -28.23 13.09 9.74
N ASN A 124 -29.43 13.65 9.88
CA ASN A 124 -30.20 13.66 11.13
C ASN A 124 -31.61 13.10 10.90
N THR A 125 -31.71 11.77 10.88
CA THR A 125 -32.92 11.03 10.46
C THR A 125 -33.93 10.76 11.59
N GLY A 126 -33.72 11.32 12.79
CA GLY A 126 -34.61 11.09 13.93
C GLY A 126 -34.79 12.26 14.89
N GLY A 127 -34.51 13.50 14.46
CA GLY A 127 -34.71 14.71 15.27
C GLY A 127 -33.83 14.80 16.52
N GLY A 128 -32.70 14.07 16.54
CA GLY A 128 -31.73 14.16 17.61
C GLY A 128 -30.85 15.41 17.48
N GLU A 129 -29.80 15.48 18.31
CA GLU A 129 -28.77 16.50 18.19
C GLU A 129 -28.17 16.51 16.78
N GLN A 130 -28.08 17.69 16.17
CA GLN A 130 -27.44 17.85 14.88
C GLN A 130 -25.93 17.56 15.03
N ARG A 131 -25.43 16.59 14.27
CA ARG A 131 -24.01 16.22 14.21
C ARG A 131 -23.34 16.80 12.97
N GLY A 132 -22.02 16.82 12.96
CA GLY A 132 -21.23 17.33 11.84
C GLY A 132 -19.84 16.72 11.78
N VAL A 133 -19.22 16.81 10.61
CA VAL A 133 -17.82 16.49 10.38
C VAL A 133 -17.10 17.74 9.89
N LEU A 134 -16.05 18.13 10.60
CA LEU A 134 -15.18 19.24 10.28
C LEU A 134 -14.00 18.70 9.46
N GLN A 135 -14.02 19.00 8.16
CA GLN A 135 -12.93 18.70 7.23
C GLN A 135 -11.89 19.82 7.31
N VAL A 136 -10.64 19.49 7.63
CA VAL A 136 -9.55 20.47 7.78
C VAL A 136 -8.34 20.01 6.99
N GLU A 137 -7.84 20.87 6.12
CA GLU A 137 -6.61 20.63 5.37
C GLU A 137 -5.42 21.32 6.05
N LEU A 138 -4.35 20.56 6.26
CA LEU A 138 -3.13 20.99 6.92
C LEU A 138 -1.96 20.98 5.93
N ALA A 139 -1.18 22.06 5.91
CA ALA A 139 0.08 22.13 5.19
C ALA A 139 1.22 21.52 6.03
N LEU A 140 1.77 20.40 5.56
CA LEU A 140 2.91 19.73 6.18
C LEU A 140 4.22 20.19 5.50
N PRO A 141 5.39 19.91 6.11
CA PRO A 141 6.67 20.08 5.45
C PRO A 141 6.74 19.32 4.10
N GLN A 142 7.70 19.69 3.24
CA GLN A 142 7.94 19.05 1.94
C GLN A 142 6.72 19.11 0.99
N SER A 143 5.87 20.13 1.12
CA SER A 143 4.64 20.30 0.32
C SER A 143 3.63 19.16 0.46
N GLN A 144 3.77 18.34 1.51
CA GLN A 144 2.79 17.31 1.84
C GLN A 144 1.54 17.97 2.44
N ARG A 145 0.41 17.26 2.36
CA ARG A 145 -0.88 17.75 2.85
C ARG A 145 -1.60 16.61 3.56
N LEU A 146 -2.21 16.94 4.68
CA LEU A 146 -3.03 16.03 5.47
C LEU A 146 -4.42 16.64 5.65
N THR A 147 -5.43 15.86 5.30
CA THR A 147 -6.83 16.19 5.60
C THR A 147 -7.28 15.42 6.82
N VAL A 148 -7.74 16.12 7.85
CA VAL A 148 -8.34 15.52 9.04
C VAL A 148 -9.85 15.76 9.02
N LEU A 149 -10.60 14.67 9.14
CA LEU A 149 -12.05 14.69 9.32
C LEU A 149 -12.35 14.54 10.81
N ALA A 150 -12.60 15.65 11.50
CA ALA A 150 -12.93 15.68 12.92
C ALA A 150 -14.45 15.57 13.13
N THR A 151 -14.93 14.54 13.82
CA THR A 151 -16.37 14.26 13.91
C THR A 151 -16.82 13.83 15.32
N HIS A 152 -18.13 13.88 15.54
CA HIS A 152 -18.81 13.28 16.69
C HIS A 152 -20.13 12.69 16.20
N PHE A 153 -20.31 11.37 16.36
CA PHE A 153 -21.50 10.66 15.92
C PHE A 153 -22.65 10.72 16.93
N ASP A 154 -23.85 10.34 16.48
CA ASP A 154 -25.03 10.23 17.32
C ASP A 154 -24.85 9.15 18.41
N HIS A 155 -25.35 9.40 19.62
CA HIS A 155 -25.14 8.54 20.80
C HIS A 155 -26.35 7.65 21.12
N ARG A 156 -27.46 7.78 20.38
CA ARG A 156 -28.70 7.04 20.68
C ARG A 156 -28.53 5.52 20.48
N PRO A 157 -29.40 4.69 21.10
CA PRO A 157 -29.28 3.23 20.99
C PRO A 157 -29.39 2.70 19.55
N ASP A 158 -30.26 3.28 18.74
CA ASP A 158 -30.42 2.91 17.34
C ASP A 158 -29.20 3.35 16.50
N PRO A 159 -28.47 2.43 15.84
CA PRO A 159 -27.30 2.77 15.05
C PRO A 159 -27.63 3.37 13.68
N ALA A 160 -28.89 3.45 13.24
CA ALA A 160 -29.25 3.87 11.88
C ALA A 160 -28.60 5.22 11.47
N GLN A 161 -28.70 6.24 12.33
CA GLN A 161 -28.09 7.55 12.04
C GLN A 161 -26.55 7.50 12.06
N ARG A 162 -25.94 6.68 12.93
CA ARG A 162 -24.48 6.46 12.91
C ARG A 162 -24.03 5.79 11.61
N LEU A 163 -24.83 4.85 11.10
CA LEU A 163 -24.53 4.18 9.83
C LEU A 163 -24.64 5.15 8.64
N ASP A 164 -25.65 6.01 8.62
CA ASP A 164 -25.77 7.06 7.60
C ASP A 164 -24.60 8.06 7.68
N SER A 165 -24.14 8.38 8.90
CA SER A 165 -22.96 9.21 9.12
C SER A 165 -21.68 8.55 8.60
N ALA A 166 -21.50 7.24 8.84
CA ALA A 166 -20.37 6.48 8.32
C ALA A 166 -20.34 6.48 6.77
N LYS A 167 -21.48 6.24 6.12
CA LYS A 167 -21.60 6.29 4.66
C LYS A 167 -21.29 7.69 4.10
N PHE A 168 -21.76 8.73 4.78
CA PHE A 168 -21.46 10.11 4.41
C PHE A 168 -19.95 10.38 4.47
N ILE A 169 -19.28 9.97 5.55
CA ILE A 169 -17.83 10.14 5.72
C ILE A 169 -17.05 9.36 4.67
N ASN A 170 -17.45 8.12 4.36
CA ASN A 170 -16.84 7.33 3.30
C ASN A 170 -16.96 8.03 1.94
N THR A 171 -18.15 8.56 1.62
CA THR A 171 -18.38 9.33 0.37
C THR A 171 -17.55 10.61 0.34
N LEU A 172 -17.43 11.30 1.48
CA LEU A 172 -16.59 12.50 1.59
C LEU A 172 -15.11 12.17 1.35
N ALA A 173 -14.61 11.08 1.92
CA ALA A 173 -13.24 10.61 1.72
C ALA A 173 -12.91 10.33 0.25
N GLU A 174 -13.86 9.76 -0.51
CA GLU A 174 -13.69 9.51 -1.95
C GLU A 174 -13.54 10.80 -2.78
N SER A 175 -14.05 11.92 -2.29
CA SER A 175 -13.92 13.22 -2.96
C SER A 175 -12.58 13.91 -2.71
N ILE A 176 -11.81 13.44 -1.72
CA ILE A 176 -10.51 13.99 -1.36
C ILE A 176 -9.43 13.32 -2.21
N SER A 177 -8.58 14.10 -2.86
CA SER A 177 -7.53 13.60 -3.73
C SER A 177 -6.23 14.38 -3.56
N GLY A 178 -5.10 13.68 -3.72
CA GLY A 178 -3.77 14.28 -3.64
C GLY A 178 -3.32 14.65 -2.22
N HIS A 179 -3.91 14.06 -1.19
CA HIS A 179 -3.57 14.24 0.23
C HIS A 179 -3.66 12.93 1.01
N ALA A 180 -2.91 12.83 2.11
CA ALA A 180 -3.20 11.83 3.14
C ALA A 180 -4.50 12.21 3.88
N VAL A 181 -5.29 11.22 4.30
CA VAL A 181 -6.56 11.47 5.00
C VAL A 181 -6.65 10.67 6.30
N CYS A 182 -7.10 11.33 7.38
CA CYS A 182 -7.36 10.70 8.67
C CYS A 182 -8.75 11.10 9.20
N LEU A 183 -9.50 10.12 9.72
CA LEU A 183 -10.72 10.33 10.49
C LEU A 183 -10.37 10.36 11.97
N ALA A 184 -10.88 11.32 12.73
CA ALA A 184 -10.69 11.39 14.18
C ALA A 184 -11.98 11.82 14.88
N GLY A 185 -12.38 11.13 15.93
CA GLY A 185 -13.58 11.51 16.68
C GLY A 185 -14.13 10.46 17.63
N ASP A 186 -15.10 10.90 18.42
CA ASP A 186 -16.04 10.01 19.12
C ASP A 186 -17.09 9.50 18.12
N LEU A 187 -16.99 8.22 17.78
CA LEU A 187 -17.89 7.56 16.83
C LEU A 187 -19.12 6.95 17.51
N ASN A 188 -19.19 6.98 18.84
CA ASN A 188 -20.26 6.36 19.62
C ASN A 188 -20.56 4.90 19.20
N ALA A 189 -19.53 4.18 18.74
CA ALA A 189 -19.65 2.86 18.14
C ALA A 189 -18.43 2.00 18.48
N VAL A 190 -18.66 0.75 18.88
CA VAL A 190 -17.59 -0.18 19.28
C VAL A 190 -16.95 -0.86 18.07
N PRO A 191 -15.71 -1.40 18.18
CA PRO A 191 -14.97 -2.01 17.06
C PRO A 191 -15.71 -3.12 16.30
N THR A 192 -16.64 -3.82 16.94
CA THR A 192 -17.43 -4.93 16.38
C THR A 192 -18.79 -4.52 15.81
N SER A 193 -19.13 -3.22 15.85
CA SER A 193 -20.41 -2.71 15.36
C SER A 193 -20.46 -2.62 13.83
N SER A 194 -21.68 -2.64 13.27
CA SER A 194 -21.91 -2.43 11.83
C SER A 194 -21.46 -1.05 11.33
N VAL A 195 -21.39 -0.05 12.22
CA VAL A 195 -20.88 1.29 11.90
C VAL A 195 -19.38 1.23 11.60
N LEU A 196 -18.60 0.52 12.44
CA LEU A 196 -17.17 0.35 12.21
C LEU A 196 -16.89 -0.63 11.06
N GLU A 197 -17.78 -1.58 10.81
CA GLU A 197 -17.74 -2.41 9.60
C GLU A 197 -17.90 -1.58 8.33
N GLU A 198 -18.86 -0.64 8.30
CA GLU A 198 -19.03 0.30 7.18
C GLU A 198 -17.79 1.20 6.99
N LEU A 199 -17.26 1.79 8.07
CA LEU A 199 -16.06 2.62 7.99
C LEU A 199 -14.84 1.83 7.51
N ARG A 200 -14.75 0.54 7.82
CA ARG A 200 -13.64 -0.32 7.37
C ARG A 200 -13.52 -0.43 5.86
N ASN A 201 -14.50 0.00 5.08
CA ASN A 201 -14.40 0.10 3.62
C ASN A 201 -13.30 1.08 3.17
N HIS A 202 -13.12 2.19 3.91
CA HIS A 202 -12.21 3.29 3.56
C HIS A 202 -11.14 3.54 4.62
N TRP A 203 -11.38 3.12 5.86
CA TRP A 203 -10.54 3.46 7.00
C TRP A 203 -9.85 2.22 7.59
N SER A 204 -8.63 2.40 8.06
CA SER A 204 -7.85 1.38 8.77
C SER A 204 -7.94 1.61 10.27
N ARG A 205 -8.04 0.53 11.06
CA ARG A 205 -7.85 0.64 12.51
C ARG A 205 -6.39 1.00 12.81
N SER A 206 -6.17 1.86 13.80
CA SER A 206 -4.83 2.20 14.27
C SER A 206 -4.17 1.10 15.12
N SER A 207 -4.97 0.15 15.61
CA SER A 207 -4.52 -0.99 16.41
C SER A 207 -5.48 -2.17 16.26
N ARG A 208 -4.94 -3.38 16.44
CA ARG A 208 -5.73 -4.61 16.58
C ARG A 208 -6.34 -4.75 17.96
N GLU A 209 -5.55 -4.42 18.98
CA GLU A 209 -6.00 -4.34 20.36
C GLU A 209 -7.03 -3.21 20.49
N GLU A 210 -8.00 -3.41 21.39
CA GLU A 210 -8.97 -2.39 21.74
C GLU A 210 -8.38 -1.44 22.77
N HIS A 211 -8.63 -0.16 22.56
CA HIS A 211 -8.10 0.95 23.36
C HIS A 211 -9.27 1.63 24.04
N PHE A 212 -9.65 1.16 25.24
CA PHE A 212 -10.87 1.61 25.91
C PHE A 212 -10.79 3.07 26.37
N THR A 213 -11.79 3.86 26.01
CA THR A 213 -11.84 5.32 26.22
C THR A 213 -12.98 5.75 27.14
N ILE A 214 -14.01 4.92 27.33
CA ILE A 214 -15.19 5.23 28.13
C ILE A 214 -15.65 4.03 29.00
N PRO A 215 -16.22 4.24 30.20
CA PRO A 215 -16.23 5.49 30.99
C PRO A 215 -14.84 5.86 31.51
N VAL A 216 -14.56 7.16 31.71
CA VAL A 216 -13.21 7.65 32.07
C VAL A 216 -12.56 6.95 33.27
N ALA A 217 -13.33 6.64 34.32
CA ALA A 217 -12.79 6.08 35.56
C ALA A 217 -12.39 4.60 35.43
N GLN A 218 -13.18 3.81 34.69
CA GLN A 218 -12.92 2.38 34.43
C GLN A 218 -13.32 2.05 32.98
N PRO A 219 -12.44 2.36 32.01
CA PRO A 219 -12.77 2.20 30.61
C PRO A 219 -13.03 0.74 30.25
N THR A 220 -14.15 0.49 29.59
CA THR A 220 -14.59 -0.85 29.16
C THR A 220 -14.99 -0.91 27.70
N ARG A 221 -15.06 0.24 27.03
CA ARG A 221 -15.44 0.36 25.62
C ARG A 221 -14.52 1.35 24.92
N GLN A 222 -14.18 1.05 23.68
CA GLN A 222 -13.54 1.99 22.76
C GLN A 222 -14.63 2.58 21.86
N ILE A 223 -14.84 3.89 21.95
CA ILE A 223 -15.74 4.62 21.02
C ILE A 223 -15.06 5.82 20.37
N ASP A 224 -13.90 6.23 20.88
CA ASP A 224 -13.07 7.28 20.31
C ASP A 224 -11.97 6.66 19.43
N PHE A 225 -11.75 7.25 18.25
CA PHE A 225 -10.82 6.71 17.26
C PHE A 225 -10.01 7.79 16.57
N VAL A 226 -8.82 7.39 16.12
CA VAL A 226 -8.08 8.03 15.04
C VAL A 226 -7.79 6.94 14.00
N MET A 227 -8.33 7.09 12.79
CA MET A 227 -8.30 6.08 11.73
C MET A 227 -7.69 6.67 10.46
N PRO A 228 -6.48 6.27 10.05
CA PRO A 228 -5.95 6.66 8.75
C PRO A 228 -6.77 6.00 7.64
N ALA A 229 -6.95 6.70 6.52
CA ALA A 229 -7.56 6.12 5.35
C ALA A 229 -6.68 4.98 4.80
N ARG A 230 -7.33 4.01 4.17
CA ARG A 230 -6.69 2.91 3.43
C ARG A 230 -5.84 3.47 2.30
N SER A 231 -4.79 2.75 1.90
CA SER A 231 -3.83 3.23 0.91
C SER A 231 -4.46 3.58 -0.44
N SER A 232 -5.54 2.89 -0.82
CA SER A 232 -6.32 3.17 -2.03
C SER A 232 -6.99 4.54 -2.05
N PHE A 233 -7.16 5.18 -0.89
CA PHE A 233 -7.85 6.46 -0.73
C PHE A 233 -6.92 7.59 -0.27
N ASN A 234 -5.61 7.33 -0.11
CA ASN A 234 -4.60 8.33 0.24
C ASN A 234 -3.91 8.95 -0.99
N GLY A 235 -4.44 8.73 -2.20
CA GLY A 235 -3.79 9.18 -3.44
C GLY A 235 -2.36 8.62 -3.56
N ASP A 236 -1.38 9.53 -3.60
CA ASP A 236 0.05 9.20 -3.67
C ASP A 236 0.72 9.24 -2.29
N PHE A 237 -0.01 8.95 -1.21
CA PHE A 237 0.53 8.89 0.14
C PHE A 237 0.35 7.51 0.78
N GLY A 238 1.30 7.13 1.63
CA GLY A 238 1.20 5.97 2.52
C GLY A 238 1.24 6.40 3.97
N ILE A 239 0.50 5.68 4.82
CA ILE A 239 0.48 5.93 6.27
C ILE A 239 0.89 4.63 6.97
N ARG A 240 1.86 4.73 7.87
CA ARG A 240 2.23 3.67 8.80
C ARG A 240 1.91 4.09 10.21
N VAL A 241 1.10 3.31 10.91
CA VAL A 241 0.84 3.54 12.34
C VAL A 241 2.00 2.98 13.15
N LEU A 242 2.54 3.79 14.06
CA LEU A 242 3.65 3.44 14.95
C LEU A 242 3.16 2.99 16.32
N ALA A 243 2.19 3.72 16.88
CA ALA A 243 1.64 3.47 18.20
C ALA A 243 0.24 4.06 18.33
N THR A 244 -0.59 3.44 19.15
CA THR A 244 -1.88 3.95 19.61
C THR A 244 -1.88 3.93 21.12
N LYS A 245 -2.34 5.01 21.77
CA LYS A 245 -2.40 5.08 23.23
C LYS A 245 -3.60 5.91 23.70
N VAL A 246 -4.25 5.41 24.75
CA VAL A 246 -5.25 6.16 25.53
C VAL A 246 -4.54 6.95 26.62
N LEU A 247 -4.92 8.22 26.79
CA LEU A 247 -4.42 9.08 27.85
C LEU A 247 -4.89 8.58 29.21
N ASP A 248 -3.98 8.54 30.19
CA ASP A 248 -4.30 8.16 31.56
C ASP A 248 -4.75 9.39 32.35
N GLU A 249 -5.92 9.91 31.96
CA GLU A 249 -6.59 11.05 32.60
C GLU A 249 -7.99 10.60 33.00
N ALA A 250 -8.39 10.85 34.26
CA ALA A 250 -9.58 10.27 34.86
C ALA A 250 -10.61 11.30 35.36
N THR A 251 -10.30 12.59 35.25
CA THR A 251 -11.10 13.67 35.83
C THR A 251 -11.51 14.72 34.80
N ALA A 252 -10.64 15.04 33.84
CA ALA A 252 -10.79 16.22 32.99
C ALA A 252 -12.02 16.21 32.05
N SER A 253 -12.47 15.03 31.65
CA SER A 253 -13.69 14.76 30.88
C SER A 253 -14.20 13.38 31.29
N ASP A 254 -15.43 13.05 30.92
CA ASP A 254 -16.02 11.71 31.02
C ASP A 254 -15.51 10.71 29.94
N HIS A 255 -14.69 11.20 29.00
CA HIS A 255 -13.90 10.41 28.06
C HIS A 255 -12.40 10.49 28.36
N ARG A 256 -11.67 9.44 27.96
CA ARG A 256 -10.20 9.48 27.83
C ARG A 256 -9.83 9.79 26.38
N GLY A 257 -8.97 10.79 26.18
CA GLY A 257 -8.42 11.06 24.85
C GLY A 257 -7.58 9.90 24.32
N ILE A 258 -7.56 9.70 23.01
CA ILE A 258 -6.77 8.68 22.32
C ILE A 258 -5.90 9.33 21.24
N TRP A 259 -4.60 9.02 21.25
CA TRP A 259 -3.68 9.48 20.21
C TRP A 259 -3.09 8.33 19.41
N VAL A 260 -2.73 8.66 18.17
CA VAL A 260 -2.03 7.76 17.25
C VAL A 260 -0.79 8.45 16.70
N ASP A 261 0.36 7.82 16.89
CA ASP A 261 1.61 8.18 16.21
C ASP A 261 1.66 7.49 14.86
N MET A 262 1.99 8.25 13.82
CA MET A 262 2.06 7.74 12.46
C MET A 262 3.20 8.38 11.67
N GLU A 263 3.66 7.65 10.67
CA GLU A 263 4.56 8.13 9.61
C GLU A 263 3.77 8.28 8.31
N LEU A 264 3.87 9.47 7.71
CA LEU A 264 3.34 9.78 6.38
C LEU A 264 4.47 9.72 5.37
N TYR A 265 4.25 8.94 4.33
CA TYR A 265 5.16 8.73 3.20
C TYR A 265 4.56 9.33 1.94
N ARG A 266 5.36 10.06 1.18
CA ARG A 266 5.04 10.42 -0.19
C ARG A 266 5.45 9.26 -1.10
N LYS A 267 4.51 8.79 -1.93
CA LYS A 267 4.74 7.78 -2.95
C LYS A 267 4.90 8.45 -4.31
N VAL A 268 5.54 7.75 -5.24
CA VAL A 268 5.62 8.16 -6.63
C VAL A 268 4.22 8.21 -7.26
N SER A 269 3.89 9.33 -7.90
CA SER A 269 2.65 9.46 -8.67
C SER A 269 2.79 8.83 -10.06
N LEU A 270 1.67 8.68 -10.77
CA LEU A 270 1.67 8.08 -12.12
C LEU A 270 2.34 8.97 -13.18
N ASP A 271 2.42 10.28 -12.96
CA ASP A 271 3.07 11.24 -13.86
C ASP A 271 4.57 11.42 -13.58
N GLU A 272 5.10 10.82 -12.52
CA GLU A 272 6.51 10.88 -12.15
C GLU A 272 7.32 9.69 -12.68
N PRO A 273 8.55 9.92 -13.18
CA PRO A 273 9.40 8.84 -13.67
C PRO A 273 9.90 7.99 -12.50
N VAL A 274 9.65 6.68 -12.56
CA VAL A 274 10.14 5.70 -11.58
C VAL A 274 11.55 5.25 -11.96
N SER A 275 12.47 5.26 -11.00
CA SER A 275 13.89 4.92 -11.21
C SER A 275 14.36 3.75 -10.35
N ARG A 276 13.74 3.46 -9.21
CA ARG A 276 14.10 2.34 -8.32
C ARG A 276 12.90 1.42 -8.08
N ILE A 277 13.01 0.19 -8.57
CA ILE A 277 11.97 -0.84 -8.47
C ILE A 277 12.52 -2.06 -7.75
N ALA A 278 11.90 -2.45 -6.64
CA ALA A 278 12.16 -3.73 -5.99
C ALA A 278 11.13 -4.77 -6.42
N PHE A 279 11.51 -6.05 -6.47
CA PHE A 279 10.57 -7.12 -6.80
C PHE A 279 10.96 -8.47 -6.18
N GLY A 280 10.01 -9.39 -6.10
CA GLY A 280 10.26 -10.77 -5.68
C GLY A 280 8.98 -11.54 -5.35
N SER A 281 9.14 -12.77 -4.88
CA SER A 281 8.03 -13.71 -4.66
C SER A 281 8.27 -14.62 -3.43
N CYS A 282 7.29 -15.47 -3.12
CA CYS A 282 7.43 -16.61 -2.21
C CYS A 282 7.70 -16.22 -0.75
N ILE A 283 6.71 -15.59 -0.11
CA ILE A 283 6.72 -15.26 1.33
C ILE A 283 5.99 -16.35 2.11
N LYS A 284 6.73 -17.05 2.97
CA LYS A 284 6.12 -17.87 4.01
C LYS A 284 5.68 -16.96 5.16
N GLN A 285 4.40 -16.62 5.21
CA GLN A 285 3.82 -15.68 6.19
C GLN A 285 4.05 -16.08 7.65
N ASP A 286 4.22 -17.37 7.92
CA ASP A 286 4.47 -17.92 9.25
C ASP A 286 5.93 -17.78 9.72
N LEU A 287 6.83 -17.33 8.84
CA LEU A 287 8.23 -17.06 9.16
C LEU A 287 8.50 -15.55 9.19
N ASP A 288 9.56 -15.13 9.87
CA ASP A 288 10.06 -13.76 9.79
C ASP A 288 10.47 -13.41 8.35
N CYS A 289 10.34 -12.14 7.96
CA CYS A 289 10.68 -11.69 6.62
C CYS A 289 11.57 -10.43 6.64
N PRO A 290 12.73 -10.45 7.35
CA PRO A 290 13.57 -9.25 7.55
C PRO A 290 14.08 -8.63 6.25
N ILE A 291 14.00 -9.35 5.12
CA ILE A 291 14.36 -8.81 3.81
C ILE A 291 13.44 -7.65 3.39
N LEU A 292 12.19 -7.60 3.85
CA LEU A 292 11.28 -6.49 3.52
C LEU A 292 11.77 -5.16 4.14
N GLU A 293 12.42 -5.23 5.31
CA GLU A 293 13.09 -4.08 5.93
C GLU A 293 14.31 -3.66 5.09
N THR A 294 15.12 -4.65 4.66
CA THR A 294 16.27 -4.41 3.78
C THR A 294 15.87 -3.76 2.46
N ILE A 295 14.74 -4.20 1.88
CA ILE A 295 14.16 -3.61 0.67
C ILE A 295 13.73 -2.17 0.96
N SER A 296 13.05 -1.91 2.07
CA SER A 296 12.63 -0.56 2.46
C SER A 296 13.83 0.39 2.59
N ASP A 297 14.97 -0.10 3.09
CA ASP A 297 16.22 0.66 3.21
C ASP A 297 16.91 0.94 1.86
N GLN A 298 16.48 0.30 0.77
CA GLN A 298 16.89 0.69 -0.59
C GLN A 298 16.01 1.80 -1.18
N HIS A 299 15.01 2.28 -0.44
CA HIS A 299 14.09 3.34 -0.85
C HIS A 299 13.50 3.13 -2.26
N PRO A 300 12.86 1.97 -2.52
CA PRO A 300 12.20 1.72 -3.79
C PRO A 300 10.99 2.65 -3.93
N GLU A 301 10.81 3.19 -5.13
CA GLU A 301 9.62 3.97 -5.48
C GLU A 301 8.45 3.04 -5.83
N LEU A 302 8.77 1.87 -6.38
CA LEU A 302 7.83 0.82 -6.76
C LEU A 302 8.28 -0.55 -6.25
N VAL A 303 7.35 -1.34 -5.74
CA VAL A 303 7.56 -2.72 -5.30
C VAL A 303 6.61 -3.65 -6.06
N LEU A 304 7.16 -4.69 -6.68
CA LEU A 304 6.41 -5.69 -7.44
C LEU A 304 6.40 -7.03 -6.71
N PHE A 305 5.23 -7.46 -6.29
CA PHE A 305 5.01 -8.79 -5.72
C PHE A 305 4.59 -9.75 -6.83
N LEU A 306 5.44 -10.74 -7.10
CA LEU A 306 5.29 -11.59 -8.29
C LEU A 306 4.45 -12.86 -8.04
N GLY A 307 3.94 -13.05 -6.82
CA GLY A 307 3.13 -14.21 -6.44
C GLY A 307 3.73 -15.00 -5.27
N ASP A 308 2.98 -16.02 -4.81
CA ASP A 308 3.22 -16.69 -3.52
C ASP A 308 3.39 -15.67 -2.39
N ASN A 309 2.50 -14.67 -2.36
CA ASN A 309 2.53 -13.65 -1.33
C ASN A 309 2.25 -14.23 0.06
N ILE A 310 1.54 -15.36 0.08
CA ILE A 310 1.31 -16.22 1.22
C ILE A 310 1.27 -17.67 0.75
N TYR A 311 1.46 -18.61 1.67
CA TYR A 311 1.24 -20.04 1.40
C TYR A 311 -0.19 -20.42 1.78
N GLY A 312 -1.13 -20.16 0.87
CA GLY A 312 -2.58 -20.22 1.04
C GLY A 312 -3.20 -21.62 0.98
N ASP A 313 -2.84 -22.48 0.02
CA ASP A 313 -3.21 -23.92 -0.13
C ASP A 313 -4.45 -24.39 0.66
N THR A 314 -5.60 -23.78 0.39
CA THR A 314 -6.84 -24.07 1.11
C THR A 314 -8.06 -23.67 0.30
N SER A 315 -9.13 -24.44 0.44
CA SER A 315 -10.47 -24.07 -0.01
C SER A 315 -11.28 -23.32 1.05
N ASP A 316 -10.74 -23.11 2.27
CA ASP A 316 -11.37 -22.29 3.30
C ASP A 316 -10.97 -20.82 3.13
N ILE A 317 -11.90 -20.01 2.61
CA ILE A 317 -11.65 -18.59 2.36
C ILE A 317 -11.37 -17.79 3.65
N GLY A 318 -11.90 -18.23 4.78
CA GLY A 318 -11.61 -17.64 6.09
C GLY A 318 -10.15 -17.86 6.46
N LEU A 319 -9.64 -19.08 6.27
CA LEU A 319 -8.24 -19.40 6.49
C LEU A 319 -7.30 -18.67 5.52
N LEU A 320 -7.68 -18.56 4.24
CA LEU A 320 -6.89 -17.79 3.25
C LEU A 320 -6.75 -16.32 3.67
N ARG A 321 -7.86 -15.68 4.06
CA ARG A 321 -7.86 -14.31 4.60
C ARG A 321 -7.02 -14.17 5.87
N GLN A 322 -7.07 -15.14 6.78
CA GLN A 322 -6.22 -15.15 7.98
C GLN A 322 -4.72 -15.20 7.64
N LYS A 323 -4.33 -15.98 6.62
CA LYS A 323 -2.94 -16.06 6.17
C LYS A 323 -2.47 -14.73 5.56
N TYR A 324 -3.30 -14.06 4.76
CA TYR A 324 -3.03 -12.69 4.30
C TYR A 324 -2.88 -11.72 5.47
N ALA A 325 -3.77 -11.82 6.47
CA ALA A 325 -3.70 -10.97 7.65
C ALA A 325 -2.38 -11.15 8.43
N LYS A 326 -1.79 -12.36 8.45
CA LYS A 326 -0.46 -12.60 9.05
C LYS A 326 0.66 -11.88 8.31
N LEU A 327 0.62 -11.79 6.98
CA LEU A 327 1.58 -10.98 6.22
C LEU A 327 1.36 -9.48 6.51
N GLY A 328 0.12 -9.02 6.44
CA GLY A 328 -0.25 -7.62 6.68
C GLY A 328 0.12 -7.10 8.07
N ASP A 329 0.37 -7.99 9.03
CA ASP A 329 0.80 -7.66 10.38
C ASP A 329 2.27 -7.38 10.58
N LYS A 330 3.08 -7.82 9.64
CA LYS A 330 4.51 -7.70 9.77
C LYS A 330 4.89 -6.21 9.71
N PRO A 331 5.54 -5.65 10.76
CA PRO A 331 5.95 -4.25 10.75
C PRO A 331 6.79 -3.89 9.53
N GLU A 332 7.66 -4.80 9.09
CA GLU A 332 8.49 -4.65 7.90
C GLU A 332 7.65 -4.61 6.60
N PHE A 333 6.54 -5.35 6.51
CA PHE A 333 5.61 -5.28 5.39
C PHE A 333 4.85 -3.96 5.39
N GLN A 334 4.33 -3.54 6.56
CA GLN A 334 3.61 -2.28 6.71
C GLN A 334 4.48 -1.06 6.35
N ARG A 335 5.76 -1.06 6.75
CA ARG A 335 6.72 -0.04 6.35
C ARG A 335 6.92 -0.02 4.84
N LEU A 336 7.16 -1.17 4.23
CA LEU A 336 7.41 -1.27 2.79
C LEU A 336 6.22 -0.77 1.96
N VAL A 337 5.00 -1.22 2.29
CA VAL A 337 3.79 -0.83 1.53
C VAL A 337 3.32 0.59 1.85
N ALA A 338 3.76 1.19 2.96
CA ALA A 338 3.56 2.62 3.23
C ALA A 338 4.56 3.47 2.43
N ALA A 339 5.82 3.07 2.37
CA ALA A 339 6.90 3.84 1.74
C ALA A 339 6.87 3.81 0.20
N ALA A 340 6.43 2.70 -0.40
CA ALA A 340 6.47 2.52 -1.85
C ALA A 340 5.08 2.35 -2.46
N ARG A 341 4.98 2.63 -3.77
CA ARG A 341 3.86 2.15 -4.56
C ARG A 341 3.99 0.64 -4.74
N VAL A 342 2.87 -0.08 -4.70
CA VAL A 342 2.87 -1.54 -4.77
C VAL A 342 2.00 -2.00 -5.93
N MET A 343 2.51 -2.96 -6.69
CA MET A 343 1.71 -3.77 -7.63
C MET A 343 1.95 -5.24 -7.28
N ALA A 344 0.88 -6.04 -7.33
CA ALA A 344 0.94 -7.44 -6.99
C ALA A 344 0.15 -8.28 -7.99
N THR A 345 0.65 -9.48 -8.25
CA THR A 345 -0.10 -10.63 -8.78
C THR A 345 0.04 -11.79 -7.79
N TRP A 346 -0.72 -12.86 -7.99
CA TRP A 346 -0.58 -14.09 -7.22
C TRP A 346 0.24 -15.15 -7.97
N ASP A 347 0.56 -16.21 -7.26
CA ASP A 347 0.92 -17.51 -7.81
C ASP A 347 0.00 -18.61 -7.24
N ASP A 348 0.37 -19.88 -7.33
CA ASP A 348 -0.50 -21.00 -6.97
C ASP A 348 -0.85 -21.03 -5.48
N HIS A 349 0.11 -20.75 -4.61
CA HIS A 349 -0.14 -20.88 -3.19
C HIS A 349 -1.11 -19.82 -2.66
N ASP A 350 -1.01 -18.56 -3.11
CA ASP A 350 -1.94 -17.49 -2.73
C ASP A 350 -3.19 -17.40 -3.62
N TYR A 351 -3.19 -18.08 -4.77
CA TYR A 351 -4.39 -18.49 -5.50
C TYR A 351 -5.22 -19.51 -4.73
N GLY A 352 -4.58 -20.33 -3.87
CA GLY A 352 -5.23 -21.22 -2.92
C GLY A 352 -5.10 -22.71 -3.21
N LEU A 353 -4.42 -23.10 -4.30
CA LEU A 353 -4.19 -24.49 -4.67
C LEU A 353 -2.85 -24.63 -5.38
N ASN A 354 -1.93 -25.39 -4.80
CA ASN A 354 -0.64 -25.73 -5.40
C ASN A 354 -0.80 -26.28 -6.83
N ASP A 355 -0.08 -25.71 -7.79
CA ASP A 355 -0.21 -25.92 -9.24
C ASP A 355 -1.65 -25.82 -9.79
N GLY A 356 -2.55 -25.12 -9.10
CA GLY A 356 -3.95 -24.96 -9.48
C GLY A 356 -4.15 -24.02 -10.67
N GLY A 357 -5.18 -24.29 -11.46
CA GLY A 357 -5.57 -23.47 -12.60
C GLY A 357 -7.07 -23.18 -12.62
N ASN A 358 -7.65 -23.16 -13.82
CA ASN A 358 -9.07 -22.89 -14.05
C ASN A 358 -10.02 -24.00 -13.57
N ASP A 359 -9.48 -25.08 -13.02
CA ASP A 359 -10.19 -26.17 -12.38
C ASP A 359 -10.39 -25.96 -10.87
N PHE A 360 -9.79 -24.91 -10.29
CA PHE A 360 -9.98 -24.60 -8.87
C PHE A 360 -11.35 -23.96 -8.61
N GLU A 361 -12.15 -24.61 -7.76
CA GLU A 361 -13.56 -24.28 -7.55
C GLU A 361 -13.78 -22.91 -6.89
N ILE A 362 -12.87 -22.47 -6.00
CA ILE A 362 -13.03 -21.22 -5.21
C ILE A 362 -12.17 -20.05 -5.72
N ARG A 363 -11.83 -20.04 -7.02
CA ARG A 363 -10.95 -19.02 -7.62
C ARG A 363 -11.51 -17.61 -7.55
N ASP A 364 -12.83 -17.45 -7.60
CA ASP A 364 -13.50 -16.14 -7.56
C ASP A 364 -13.46 -15.55 -6.14
N GLU A 365 -13.67 -16.40 -5.14
CA GLU A 365 -13.51 -16.06 -3.74
C GLU A 365 -12.05 -15.72 -3.43
N SER A 366 -11.11 -16.48 -3.98
CA SER A 366 -9.67 -16.21 -3.86
C SER A 366 -9.30 -14.88 -4.50
N GLN A 367 -9.86 -14.55 -5.67
CA GLN A 367 -9.74 -13.23 -6.30
C GLN A 367 -10.23 -12.12 -5.38
N ALA A 368 -11.42 -12.29 -4.78
CA ALA A 368 -11.95 -11.31 -3.85
C ALA A 368 -11.02 -11.10 -2.64
N ALA A 369 -10.53 -12.19 -2.03
CA ALA A 369 -9.59 -12.12 -0.91
C ALA A 369 -8.26 -11.42 -1.28
N PHE A 370 -7.71 -11.70 -2.46
CA PHE A 370 -6.52 -11.03 -2.99
C PHE A 370 -6.77 -9.52 -3.16
N MET A 371 -7.87 -9.14 -3.83
CA MET A 371 -8.21 -7.73 -4.07
C MET A 371 -8.46 -6.97 -2.77
N ASP A 372 -9.05 -7.62 -1.77
CA ASP A 372 -9.28 -7.05 -0.44
C ASP A 372 -7.97 -6.83 0.32
N PHE A 373 -7.06 -7.81 0.33
CA PHE A 373 -5.76 -7.70 1.01
C PHE A 373 -4.90 -6.56 0.42
N TRP A 374 -4.82 -6.50 -0.91
CA TRP A 374 -4.09 -5.43 -1.61
C TRP A 374 -4.86 -4.11 -1.70
N GLN A 375 -5.99 -4.00 -0.99
CA GLN A 375 -6.80 -2.79 -0.86
C GLN A 375 -7.24 -2.20 -2.21
N VAL A 376 -7.48 -3.05 -3.22
CA VAL A 376 -7.99 -2.60 -4.52
C VAL A 376 -9.37 -1.94 -4.30
N PRO A 377 -9.60 -0.70 -4.78
CA PRO A 377 -10.86 0.02 -4.52
C PRO A 377 -12.09 -0.79 -4.96
N GLN A 378 -13.20 -0.70 -4.22
CA GLN A 378 -14.43 -1.47 -4.51
C GLN A 378 -15.01 -1.15 -5.90
N GLN A 379 -14.89 0.10 -6.33
CA GLN A 379 -15.28 0.61 -7.64
C GLN A 379 -14.32 0.26 -8.77
N SER A 380 -13.15 -0.33 -8.47
CA SER A 380 -12.14 -0.64 -9.48
C SER A 380 -12.67 -1.62 -10.54
N PRO A 381 -12.48 -1.36 -11.85
CA PRO A 381 -12.81 -2.31 -12.91
C PRO A 381 -12.14 -3.68 -12.75
N ARG A 382 -11.01 -3.74 -12.03
CA ARG A 382 -10.28 -4.99 -11.72
C ARG A 382 -11.14 -5.97 -10.93
N ARG A 383 -12.05 -5.49 -10.06
CA ARG A 383 -12.96 -6.34 -9.30
C ARG A 383 -14.09 -6.95 -10.16
N LYS A 384 -14.29 -6.45 -11.37
CA LYS A 384 -15.32 -6.93 -12.33
C LYS A 384 -14.72 -7.81 -13.43
N SER A 385 -13.39 -7.88 -13.52
CA SER A 385 -12.70 -8.67 -14.54
C SER A 385 -12.25 -9.99 -13.91
N PRO A 386 -12.40 -11.13 -14.59
CA PRO A 386 -11.86 -12.41 -14.08
C PRO A 386 -10.34 -12.34 -13.99
N GLY A 387 -9.77 -12.84 -12.89
CA GLY A 387 -8.33 -12.81 -12.61
C GLY A 387 -7.82 -11.50 -11.99
N VAL A 388 -6.55 -11.48 -11.58
CA VAL A 388 -5.93 -10.36 -10.83
C VAL A 388 -5.01 -9.45 -11.66
N TYR A 389 -4.90 -9.70 -12.96
CA TYR A 389 -3.99 -8.97 -13.84
C TYR A 389 -4.21 -7.46 -13.85
N ASP A 390 -3.12 -6.71 -14.06
CA ASP A 390 -3.12 -5.25 -13.97
C ASP A 390 -2.01 -4.64 -14.83
N ALA A 391 -2.13 -3.36 -15.15
CA ALA A 391 -1.07 -2.60 -15.77
C ALA A 391 -1.08 -1.14 -15.32
N SER A 392 0.09 -0.54 -15.24
CA SER A 392 0.26 0.89 -14.96
C SER A 392 1.39 1.47 -15.79
N VAL A 393 1.25 2.73 -16.19
CA VAL A 393 2.29 3.51 -16.85
C VAL A 393 2.67 4.65 -15.93
N PHE A 394 3.95 4.77 -15.64
CA PHE A 394 4.55 5.81 -14.79
C PHE A 394 5.40 6.74 -15.64
N GLY A 395 5.37 8.03 -15.31
CA GLY A 395 6.26 9.04 -15.88
C GLY A 395 5.70 9.76 -17.12
N PRO A 396 6.28 10.92 -17.45
CA PRO A 396 5.89 11.70 -18.61
C PRO A 396 6.36 11.03 -19.91
N PRO A 397 5.90 11.49 -21.09
CA PRO A 397 6.50 11.11 -22.37
C PRO A 397 8.04 11.16 -22.32
N ASP A 398 8.68 10.21 -23.00
CA ASP A 398 10.14 10.00 -23.04
C ASP A 398 10.77 9.40 -21.76
N LYS A 399 9.99 9.27 -20.67
CA LYS A 399 10.41 8.61 -19.43
C LYS A 399 9.37 7.64 -18.87
N ARG A 400 8.66 6.93 -19.76
CA ARG A 400 7.59 6.02 -19.36
C ARG A 400 8.12 4.65 -18.99
N LEU A 401 7.83 4.26 -17.76
CA LEU A 401 7.88 2.87 -17.30
C LEU A 401 6.46 2.28 -17.38
N GLN A 402 6.27 1.25 -18.20
CA GLN A 402 5.05 0.44 -18.17
C GLN A 402 5.31 -0.85 -17.39
N VAL A 403 4.47 -1.14 -16.41
CA VAL A 403 4.46 -2.41 -15.68
C VAL A 403 3.19 -3.16 -16.04
N ILE A 404 3.34 -4.42 -16.46
CA ILE A 404 2.26 -5.32 -16.84
C ILE A 404 2.34 -6.55 -15.92
N MET A 405 1.33 -6.71 -15.06
CA MET A 405 1.18 -7.84 -14.15
C MET A 405 0.29 -8.90 -14.79
N LEU A 406 0.87 -10.03 -15.18
CA LEU A 406 0.12 -11.17 -15.67
C LEU A 406 -0.43 -12.00 -14.51
N ASP A 407 -1.52 -12.69 -14.79
CA ASP A 407 -2.14 -13.72 -13.95
C ASP A 407 -2.03 -15.04 -14.72
N THR A 408 -1.21 -15.95 -14.21
CA THR A 408 -0.91 -17.23 -14.84
C THR A 408 -1.63 -18.40 -14.14
N ARG A 409 -2.71 -18.10 -13.39
CA ARG A 409 -3.49 -19.07 -12.62
C ARG A 409 -4.94 -19.14 -13.05
N TYR A 410 -5.66 -18.02 -12.98
CA TYR A 410 -7.12 -17.99 -13.03
C TYR A 410 -7.71 -18.70 -14.26
N PHE A 411 -7.06 -18.50 -15.41
CA PHE A 411 -7.49 -19.04 -16.69
C PHE A 411 -6.75 -20.32 -17.10
N ARG A 412 -5.64 -20.63 -16.43
CA ARG A 412 -4.69 -21.62 -16.89
C ARG A 412 -5.31 -23.02 -16.92
N SER A 413 -5.15 -23.72 -18.03
CA SER A 413 -5.61 -25.11 -18.15
C SER A 413 -4.81 -26.06 -17.24
N PRO A 414 -5.39 -27.20 -16.82
CA PRO A 414 -4.67 -28.20 -16.04
C PRO A 414 -3.40 -28.68 -16.75
N LEU A 415 -2.31 -28.82 -15.99
CA LEU A 415 -1.01 -29.26 -16.51
C LEU A 415 -1.00 -30.76 -16.75
N LYS A 416 -0.29 -31.17 -17.79
CA LYS A 416 -0.06 -32.58 -18.11
C LYS A 416 1.04 -33.15 -17.23
N LYS A 417 0.74 -34.24 -16.52
CA LYS A 417 1.70 -35.00 -15.71
C LYS A 417 2.33 -36.10 -16.57
N GLY A 418 3.64 -36.27 -16.43
CA GLY A 418 4.44 -37.28 -17.10
C GLY A 418 5.49 -37.88 -16.17
N GLU A 419 6.62 -38.30 -16.74
CA GLU A 419 7.74 -38.82 -15.97
C GLU A 419 8.37 -37.71 -15.10
N LYS A 420 8.77 -38.07 -13.88
CA LYS A 420 9.39 -37.12 -12.95
C LYS A 420 10.75 -36.67 -13.49
N ARG A 421 10.88 -35.37 -13.72
CA ARG A 421 12.13 -34.69 -14.10
C ARG A 421 12.68 -33.94 -12.88
N VAL A 422 13.87 -33.34 -13.03
CA VAL A 422 14.41 -32.47 -11.96
C VAL A 422 13.40 -31.36 -11.68
N GLY A 423 13.00 -31.29 -10.41
CA GLY A 423 12.08 -30.29 -9.91
C GLY A 423 10.60 -30.68 -9.89
N GLY A 424 10.10 -31.54 -10.78
CA GLY A 424 8.68 -31.88 -10.79
C GLY A 424 8.26 -32.93 -11.82
N VAL A 425 6.95 -33.05 -12.04
CA VAL A 425 6.33 -34.12 -12.86
C VAL A 425 5.63 -33.61 -14.11
N TYR A 426 5.67 -32.31 -14.40
CA TYR A 426 4.97 -31.74 -15.54
C TYR A 426 5.78 -31.89 -16.82
N GLU A 427 5.08 -32.12 -17.92
CA GLU A 427 5.62 -32.16 -19.28
C GLU A 427 4.85 -31.20 -20.20
N PRO A 428 5.40 -30.84 -21.38
CA PRO A 428 4.68 -29.99 -22.34
C PRO A 428 3.37 -30.62 -22.83
N ASP A 429 2.33 -29.80 -22.92
CA ASP A 429 1.05 -30.11 -23.53
C ASP A 429 0.77 -29.15 -24.69
N ASP A 430 0.93 -29.66 -25.92
CA ASP A 430 0.73 -28.92 -27.17
C ASP A 430 -0.73 -28.90 -27.63
N ALA A 431 -1.70 -29.38 -26.84
CA ALA A 431 -3.11 -29.40 -27.25
C ALA A 431 -3.65 -27.97 -27.52
N ALA A 432 -4.49 -27.83 -28.56
CA ALA A 432 -4.92 -26.53 -29.10
C ALA A 432 -5.91 -25.77 -28.21
N ASP A 433 -6.61 -26.50 -27.35
CA ASP A 433 -7.62 -26.03 -26.41
C ASP A 433 -7.03 -25.58 -25.07
N LYS A 434 -5.73 -25.81 -24.84
CA LYS A 434 -5.04 -25.39 -23.62
C LYS A 434 -4.72 -23.90 -23.67
N THR A 435 -4.91 -23.23 -22.55
CA THR A 435 -4.60 -21.81 -22.40
C THR A 435 -3.85 -21.50 -21.10
N MET A 436 -2.99 -20.47 -21.13
CA MET A 436 -2.31 -19.91 -19.98
C MET A 436 -3.10 -18.71 -19.42
N LEU A 437 -3.37 -17.72 -20.28
CA LEU A 437 -3.97 -16.45 -19.89
C LEU A 437 -5.48 -16.36 -20.17
N GLY A 438 -6.03 -17.26 -20.99
CA GLY A 438 -7.39 -17.12 -21.50
C GLY A 438 -7.57 -15.94 -22.45
N GLU A 439 -8.61 -16.00 -23.29
CA GLU A 439 -8.80 -15.02 -24.37
C GLU A 439 -9.02 -13.58 -23.87
N ALA A 440 -9.68 -13.41 -22.72
CA ALA A 440 -9.96 -12.10 -22.14
C ALA A 440 -8.65 -11.36 -21.80
N GLN A 441 -7.72 -12.04 -21.11
CA GLN A 441 -6.44 -11.46 -20.74
C GLN A 441 -5.51 -11.34 -21.96
N TRP A 442 -5.55 -12.26 -22.91
CA TRP A 442 -4.80 -12.11 -24.18
C TRP A 442 -5.21 -10.85 -24.95
N ALA A 443 -6.51 -10.62 -25.09
CA ALA A 443 -7.04 -9.42 -25.75
C ALA A 443 -6.66 -8.16 -24.98
N TRP A 444 -6.68 -8.19 -23.65
CA TRP A 444 -6.21 -7.12 -22.79
C TRP A 444 -4.71 -6.85 -22.97
N LEU A 445 -3.87 -7.88 -22.92
CA LEU A 445 -2.40 -7.77 -23.04
C LEU A 445 -2.02 -7.18 -24.40
N ALA A 446 -2.71 -7.59 -25.47
CA ALA A 446 -2.52 -7.01 -26.80
C ALA A 446 -2.80 -5.50 -26.84
N LYS A 447 -3.75 -5.00 -26.03
CA LYS A 447 -4.00 -3.55 -25.90
C LYS A 447 -2.89 -2.88 -25.08
N GLN A 448 -2.44 -3.50 -23.98
CA GLN A 448 -1.37 -2.94 -23.15
C GLN A 448 -0.05 -2.80 -23.91
N LEU A 449 0.36 -3.82 -24.67
CA LEU A 449 1.62 -3.82 -25.42
C LEU A 449 1.68 -2.79 -26.56
N ARG A 450 0.52 -2.27 -27.00
CA ARG A 450 0.44 -1.17 -27.98
C ARG A 450 0.55 0.22 -27.36
N GLN A 451 0.46 0.34 -26.03
CA GLN A 451 0.65 1.63 -25.37
C GLN A 451 2.12 2.06 -25.47
N PRO A 452 2.42 3.36 -25.58
CA PRO A 452 3.79 3.85 -25.62
C PRO A 452 4.47 3.68 -24.26
N ALA A 453 5.71 3.19 -24.28
CA ALA A 453 6.58 3.09 -23.12
C ALA A 453 8.03 2.93 -23.58
N GLU A 454 8.95 3.55 -22.84
CA GLU A 454 10.38 3.46 -23.08
C GLU A 454 10.96 2.20 -22.40
N VAL A 455 10.47 1.87 -21.21
CA VAL A 455 10.80 0.64 -20.47
C VAL A 455 9.53 -0.16 -20.16
N ARG A 456 9.56 -1.48 -20.35
CA ARG A 456 8.44 -2.39 -20.02
C ARG A 456 8.90 -3.49 -19.08
N LEU A 457 8.26 -3.61 -17.93
CA LEU A 457 8.38 -4.75 -17.03
C LEU A 457 7.14 -5.63 -17.20
N VAL A 458 7.32 -6.85 -17.71
CA VAL A 458 6.24 -7.82 -17.80
C VAL A 458 6.46 -8.86 -16.71
N VAL A 459 5.62 -8.80 -15.69
CA VAL A 459 5.64 -9.71 -14.55
C VAL A 459 4.78 -10.93 -14.86
N THR A 460 5.33 -12.11 -14.62
CA THR A 460 4.62 -13.39 -14.64
C THR A 460 4.99 -14.17 -13.38
N SER A 461 4.07 -14.94 -12.81
CA SER A 461 4.37 -15.64 -11.55
C SER A 461 5.37 -16.78 -11.73
N ILE A 462 5.32 -17.45 -12.89
CA ILE A 462 6.18 -18.60 -13.24
C ILE A 462 7.18 -18.26 -14.35
N GLN A 463 8.28 -19.02 -14.41
CA GLN A 463 9.33 -18.79 -15.42
C GLN A 463 8.83 -18.93 -16.86
N CYS A 464 9.26 -18.00 -17.73
CA CYS A 464 8.85 -17.92 -19.13
C CYS A 464 9.93 -18.38 -20.13
N ILE A 465 11.20 -18.02 -19.91
CA ILE A 465 12.32 -18.36 -20.80
C ILE A 465 12.91 -19.73 -20.43
N ALA A 466 13.14 -19.99 -19.15
CA ALA A 466 13.60 -21.30 -18.71
C ALA A 466 12.53 -22.38 -19.04
N SER A 467 12.97 -23.54 -19.55
CA SER A 467 12.04 -24.55 -20.09
C SER A 467 12.30 -25.99 -19.68
N SER A 468 13.40 -26.27 -18.97
CA SER A 468 13.79 -27.66 -18.64
C SER A 468 13.27 -28.12 -17.28
N ALA A 469 12.64 -27.24 -16.51
CA ALA A 469 12.08 -27.57 -15.21
C ALA A 469 10.93 -28.59 -15.33
N GLY A 470 10.89 -29.53 -14.38
CA GLY A 470 9.75 -30.43 -14.21
C GLY A 470 8.60 -29.81 -13.42
N GLN A 471 8.81 -28.67 -12.76
CA GLN A 471 7.72 -27.86 -12.20
C GLN A 471 7.01 -27.07 -13.30
N GLU A 472 6.04 -26.29 -12.89
CA GLU A 472 5.31 -25.40 -13.76
C GLU A 472 6.11 -24.19 -14.25
N THR A 473 5.91 -23.90 -15.52
CA THR A 473 6.54 -22.85 -16.32
C THR A 473 5.64 -22.59 -17.52
N TRP A 474 5.92 -21.52 -18.27
CA TRP A 474 5.29 -21.35 -19.59
C TRP A 474 5.59 -22.48 -20.57
N ALA A 475 6.69 -23.21 -20.40
CA ALA A 475 7.06 -24.31 -21.29
C ALA A 475 6.13 -25.53 -21.16
N ASN A 476 5.29 -25.59 -20.13
CA ASN A 476 4.25 -26.62 -20.05
C ASN A 476 3.12 -26.40 -21.05
N LEU A 477 2.88 -25.16 -21.48
CA LEU A 477 1.89 -24.79 -22.51
C LEU A 477 2.60 -24.11 -23.70
N PRO A 478 3.39 -24.86 -24.49
CA PRO A 478 4.28 -24.34 -25.54
C PRO A 478 3.59 -23.42 -26.56
N ARG A 479 2.34 -23.71 -26.96
CA ARG A 479 1.57 -22.85 -27.88
C ARG A 479 1.27 -21.47 -27.31
N GLU A 480 0.92 -21.40 -26.02
CA GLU A 480 0.62 -20.15 -25.33
C GLU A 480 1.90 -19.34 -25.07
N ARG A 481 3.01 -20.02 -24.79
CA ARG A 481 4.34 -19.41 -24.72
C ARG A 481 4.75 -18.79 -26.07
N GLN A 482 4.58 -19.53 -27.16
CA GLN A 482 4.86 -19.00 -28.50
C GLN A 482 3.93 -17.82 -28.83
N ARG A 483 2.65 -17.90 -28.46
CA ARG A 483 1.69 -16.81 -28.61
C ARG A 483 2.13 -15.53 -27.90
N LEU A 484 2.75 -15.61 -26.73
CA LEU A 484 3.34 -14.44 -26.05
C LEU A 484 4.42 -13.78 -26.91
N PHE A 485 5.36 -14.57 -27.42
CA PHE A 485 6.46 -14.07 -28.24
C PHE A 485 5.97 -13.48 -29.56
N ASP A 486 5.00 -14.16 -30.21
CA ASP A 486 4.37 -13.66 -31.43
C ASP A 486 3.63 -12.35 -31.17
N LEU A 487 2.92 -12.22 -30.05
CA LEU A 487 2.21 -11.00 -29.69
C LEU A 487 3.19 -9.83 -29.46
N ILE A 488 4.31 -10.05 -28.77
CA ILE A 488 5.36 -9.04 -28.59
C ILE A 488 5.86 -8.55 -29.96
N LYS A 489 6.13 -9.49 -30.88
CA LYS A 489 6.59 -9.17 -32.24
C LYS A 489 5.53 -8.42 -33.06
N GLN A 490 4.27 -8.87 -33.01
CA GLN A 490 3.15 -8.28 -33.74
C GLN A 490 2.81 -6.86 -33.25
N THR A 491 2.88 -6.63 -31.95
CA THR A 491 2.65 -5.30 -31.35
C THR A 491 3.87 -4.38 -31.48
N GLN A 492 5.02 -4.92 -31.91
CA GLN A 492 6.30 -4.22 -31.97
C GLN A 492 6.70 -3.59 -30.64
N ALA A 493 6.26 -4.21 -29.52
CA ALA A 493 6.58 -3.73 -28.18
C ALA A 493 8.09 -3.89 -27.92
N LYS A 494 8.74 -2.79 -27.50
CA LYS A 494 10.19 -2.73 -27.25
C LYS A 494 10.48 -2.58 -25.76
N GLY A 495 11.74 -2.81 -25.37
CA GLY A 495 12.21 -2.54 -24.01
C GLY A 495 11.60 -3.45 -22.94
N ILE A 496 11.16 -4.67 -23.33
CA ILE A 496 10.59 -5.63 -22.38
C ILE A 496 11.70 -6.33 -21.59
N VAL A 497 11.55 -6.34 -20.28
CA VAL A 497 12.21 -7.26 -19.34
C VAL A 497 11.13 -8.10 -18.67
N LEU A 498 11.28 -9.42 -18.71
CA LEU A 498 10.41 -10.35 -17.98
C LEU A 498 10.89 -10.48 -16.54
N LEU A 499 9.97 -10.51 -15.58
CA LEU A 499 10.24 -10.76 -14.17
C LEU A 499 9.42 -11.97 -13.72
N SER A 500 10.05 -12.91 -12.99
CA SER A 500 9.39 -14.14 -12.54
C SER A 500 9.75 -14.59 -11.13
N GLY A 501 8.89 -15.44 -10.55
CA GLY A 501 8.97 -15.98 -9.19
C GLY A 501 9.02 -17.51 -9.15
N ASP A 502 8.23 -18.13 -8.24
CA ASP A 502 8.02 -19.59 -8.02
C ASP A 502 9.25 -20.42 -7.55
N ARG A 503 10.43 -20.16 -8.12
CA ARG A 503 11.54 -21.14 -8.10
C ARG A 503 12.23 -21.38 -6.77
N HIS A 504 12.07 -20.49 -5.79
CA HIS A 504 12.88 -20.40 -4.57
C HIS A 504 14.40 -20.19 -4.82
N TRP A 505 14.78 -19.83 -6.05
CA TRP A 505 16.11 -19.32 -6.39
C TRP A 505 16.01 -18.14 -7.36
N SER A 506 17.16 -17.54 -7.66
CA SER A 506 17.31 -16.52 -8.68
C SER A 506 18.24 -16.93 -9.81
N GLU A 507 17.90 -16.51 -11.02
CA GLU A 507 18.74 -16.65 -12.20
C GLU A 507 18.38 -15.61 -13.26
N LEU A 508 19.31 -15.36 -14.19
CA LEU A 508 19.10 -14.51 -15.35
C LEU A 508 19.07 -15.37 -16.61
N SER A 509 18.00 -15.26 -17.39
CA SER A 509 17.84 -15.92 -18.68
C SER A 509 17.80 -14.91 -19.83
N ARG A 510 18.17 -15.35 -21.04
CA ARG A 510 18.10 -14.53 -22.26
C ARG A 510 17.68 -15.37 -23.46
N LEU A 511 16.66 -14.90 -24.18
CA LEU A 511 16.37 -15.32 -25.55
C LEU A 511 17.08 -14.40 -26.55
N ASP A 512 17.58 -14.99 -27.62
CA ASP A 512 18.23 -14.24 -28.69
C ASP A 512 17.22 -13.45 -29.55
N LYS A 513 17.74 -12.45 -30.27
CA LYS A 513 16.96 -11.52 -31.08
C LYS A 513 16.12 -12.16 -32.19
N SER A 514 16.39 -13.42 -32.56
CA SER A 514 15.63 -14.14 -33.59
C SER A 514 14.17 -14.38 -33.20
N ILE A 515 13.85 -14.37 -31.90
CA ILE A 515 12.51 -14.69 -31.39
C ILE A 515 11.60 -13.45 -31.49
N VAL A 516 11.94 -12.35 -30.82
CA VAL A 516 11.09 -11.14 -30.73
C VAL A 516 11.68 -9.90 -31.43
N GLY A 517 12.82 -10.03 -32.13
CA GLY A 517 13.49 -8.93 -32.84
C GLY A 517 14.59 -8.22 -32.04
N TYR A 518 14.68 -8.48 -30.74
CA TYR A 518 15.73 -7.99 -29.84
C TYR A 518 16.00 -9.01 -28.72
N PRO A 519 17.14 -8.95 -28.02
CA PRO A 519 17.40 -9.84 -26.89
C PRO A 519 16.36 -9.65 -25.78
N LEU A 520 15.64 -10.70 -25.43
CA LEU A 520 14.64 -10.68 -24.36
C LEU A 520 15.24 -11.29 -23.10
N TYR A 521 15.28 -10.51 -22.02
CA TYR A 521 15.81 -10.95 -20.74
C TYR A 521 14.68 -11.31 -19.77
N GLU A 522 14.92 -12.33 -18.96
CA GLU A 522 14.10 -12.68 -17.81
C GLU A 522 14.97 -12.71 -16.56
N LEU A 523 14.57 -11.99 -15.51
CA LEU A 523 15.19 -12.06 -14.20
C LEU A 523 14.22 -12.70 -13.20
N THR A 524 14.56 -13.89 -12.73
CA THR A 524 13.80 -14.59 -11.70
C THR A 524 14.34 -14.18 -10.32
N SER A 525 13.45 -13.76 -9.41
CA SER A 525 13.78 -13.50 -8.00
C SER A 525 12.82 -14.24 -7.09
N SER A 526 13.32 -15.31 -6.49
CA SER A 526 12.61 -16.12 -5.51
C SER A 526 13.63 -16.74 -4.54
N SER A 527 13.41 -16.84 -3.24
CA SER A 527 12.26 -16.37 -2.48
C SER A 527 12.67 -15.25 -1.52
N PHE A 528 11.70 -14.49 -1.00
CA PHE A 528 11.97 -13.47 0.01
C PHE A 528 12.45 -14.04 1.36
N ASN A 529 11.91 -15.17 1.84
CA ASN A 529 12.26 -15.69 3.18
C ASN A 529 12.37 -17.21 3.30
N GLN A 530 12.47 -17.92 2.18
CA GLN A 530 12.67 -19.38 2.18
C GLN A 530 14.02 -19.75 1.56
N ASN A 531 14.65 -20.76 2.12
CA ASN A 531 15.82 -21.39 1.51
C ASN A 531 15.36 -22.43 0.51
N HIS A 532 16.09 -22.58 -0.60
CA HIS A 532 15.80 -23.58 -1.61
C HIS A 532 16.01 -25.02 -1.08
N PRO A 533 14.95 -25.83 -0.90
CA PRO A 533 15.10 -27.23 -0.47
C PRO A 533 15.05 -28.22 -1.65
N ARG A 534 14.78 -27.76 -2.89
CA ARG A 534 14.24 -28.57 -4.00
C ARG A 534 15.28 -28.92 -5.09
N GLY A 535 16.43 -29.53 -4.75
CA GLY A 535 17.42 -30.04 -5.72
C GLY A 535 18.33 -28.96 -6.37
N THR A 536 19.40 -29.38 -7.02
CA THR A 536 20.34 -28.50 -7.75
C THR A 536 19.64 -27.71 -8.87
N PRO A 537 20.16 -26.54 -9.30
CA PRO A 537 19.54 -25.73 -10.34
C PRO A 537 19.12 -26.57 -11.54
N THR A 538 17.87 -26.44 -11.97
CA THR A 538 17.40 -27.08 -13.20
C THR A 538 18.28 -26.57 -14.34
N GLU A 539 18.56 -27.44 -15.29
CA GLU A 539 19.28 -27.04 -16.49
C GLU A 539 18.52 -25.91 -17.18
N ASN A 540 19.24 -24.90 -17.68
CA ASN A 540 18.65 -23.80 -18.40
C ASN A 540 19.57 -23.42 -19.55
N HIS A 541 19.21 -23.86 -20.76
CA HIS A 541 19.98 -23.58 -21.98
C HIS A 541 20.01 -22.10 -22.34
N TYR A 542 19.10 -21.30 -21.76
CA TYR A 542 18.99 -19.86 -21.97
C TYR A 542 19.65 -19.04 -20.86
N ARG A 543 20.38 -19.69 -19.94
CA ARG A 543 21.02 -19.00 -18.82
C ARG A 543 22.05 -18.00 -19.32
N ALA A 544 21.86 -16.73 -18.95
CA ALA A 544 22.69 -15.60 -19.39
C ALA A 544 23.77 -15.23 -18.38
N ASP A 545 23.58 -15.57 -17.10
CA ASP A 545 24.61 -15.51 -16.05
C ASP A 545 24.81 -16.92 -15.49
N PRO A 546 26.05 -17.48 -15.48
CA PRO A 546 26.28 -18.82 -14.96
C PRO A 546 25.93 -18.97 -13.47
N LYS A 547 25.90 -17.87 -12.70
CA LYS A 547 25.58 -17.87 -11.28
C LYS A 547 24.08 -17.97 -11.06
N THR A 548 23.71 -18.81 -10.10
CA THR A 548 22.35 -18.89 -9.53
C THR A 548 22.44 -18.59 -8.04
N TYR A 549 21.38 -18.06 -7.44
CA TYR A 549 21.35 -17.69 -6.02
C TYR A 549 20.17 -18.33 -5.29
N HIS A 550 20.42 -19.03 -4.17
CA HIS A 550 19.49 -20.00 -3.57
C HIS A 550 19.05 -19.67 -2.12
N ARG A 551 19.41 -18.48 -1.65
CA ARG A 551 19.04 -17.96 -0.32
C ARG A 551 18.03 -16.84 -0.46
N PRO A 552 17.38 -16.40 0.65
CA PRO A 552 16.56 -15.19 0.69
C PRO A 552 17.14 -14.04 -0.13
N ASN A 553 16.38 -13.57 -1.10
CA ASN A 553 16.79 -12.53 -2.04
C ASN A 553 15.61 -11.68 -2.51
N TYR A 554 15.95 -10.58 -3.19
CA TYR A 554 15.01 -9.75 -3.93
C TYR A 554 15.68 -9.22 -5.19
N GLY A 555 14.88 -8.87 -6.18
CA GLY A 555 15.30 -8.16 -7.36
C GLY A 555 15.31 -6.65 -7.13
N LEU A 556 16.32 -5.96 -7.66
CA LEU A 556 16.37 -4.50 -7.71
C LEU A 556 16.67 -4.04 -9.14
N ILE A 557 15.82 -3.15 -9.64
CA ILE A 557 15.97 -2.52 -10.95
C ILE A 557 16.22 -1.04 -10.73
N GLU A 558 17.30 -0.54 -11.32
CA GLU A 558 17.60 0.88 -11.38
C GLU A 558 17.51 1.35 -12.84
N ILE A 559 16.73 2.40 -13.11
CA ILE A 559 16.58 2.99 -14.43
C ILE A 559 17.24 4.38 -14.43
N ASP A 560 18.18 4.59 -15.34
CA ASP A 560 18.79 5.89 -15.57
C ASP A 560 18.12 6.57 -16.77
N TRP A 561 17.36 7.62 -16.47
CA TRP A 561 16.63 8.44 -17.44
C TRP A 561 17.42 9.67 -17.95
N SER A 562 18.72 9.78 -17.66
CA SER A 562 19.53 10.95 -18.04
C SER A 562 19.93 10.98 -19.51
N GLY A 563 20.01 9.81 -20.15
CA GLY A 563 20.37 9.65 -21.55
C GLY A 563 19.19 9.79 -22.53
N PRO A 564 19.47 9.86 -23.85
CA PRO A 564 18.44 9.83 -24.89
C PRO A 564 17.75 8.46 -25.02
N SER A 565 18.30 7.42 -24.39
CA SER A 565 17.67 6.12 -24.19
C SER A 565 17.96 5.69 -22.75
N PRO A 566 16.97 5.16 -22.02
CA PRO A 566 17.16 4.79 -20.63
C PRO A 566 18.05 3.57 -20.51
N SER A 567 19.02 3.60 -19.60
CA SER A 567 19.80 2.40 -19.25
C SER A 567 19.23 1.73 -18.02
N ILE A 568 19.23 0.40 -17.98
CA ILE A 568 18.62 -0.38 -16.90
C ILE A 568 19.69 -1.25 -16.24
N ARG A 569 19.76 -1.22 -14.91
CA ARG A 569 20.59 -2.13 -14.12
C ARG A 569 19.68 -3.09 -13.37
N LEU A 570 19.68 -4.35 -13.81
CA LEU A 570 18.99 -5.47 -13.19
C LEU A 570 19.89 -6.14 -12.16
N GLN A 571 19.39 -6.36 -10.95
CA GLN A 571 20.16 -6.94 -9.85
C GLN A 571 19.34 -7.98 -9.09
N ILE A 572 20.02 -9.01 -8.59
CA ILE A 572 19.55 -9.83 -7.47
C ILE A 572 20.39 -9.47 -6.26
N ARG A 573 19.75 -9.21 -5.13
CA ARG A 573 20.39 -8.85 -3.88
C ARG A 573 19.97 -9.77 -2.76
N ASN A 574 20.91 -10.05 -1.86
CA ASN A 574 20.66 -10.88 -0.69
C ASN A 574 20.10 -10.07 0.50
N LEU A 575 19.89 -10.74 1.64
CA LEU A 575 19.43 -10.11 2.89
C LEU A 575 20.34 -8.98 3.41
N GLN A 576 21.61 -8.93 3.05
CA GLN A 576 22.54 -7.85 3.40
C GLN A 576 22.62 -6.78 2.28
N SER A 577 21.70 -6.81 1.32
CA SER A 577 21.70 -5.98 0.11
C SER A 577 22.96 -6.11 -0.77
N THR A 578 23.75 -7.18 -0.60
CA THR A 578 24.89 -7.44 -1.47
C THR A 578 24.40 -7.95 -2.83
N VAL A 579 24.96 -7.43 -3.92
CA VAL A 579 24.61 -7.82 -5.29
C VAL A 579 25.17 -9.21 -5.59
N GLU A 580 24.28 -10.13 -5.96
CA GLU A 580 24.60 -11.52 -6.26
C GLU A 580 24.60 -11.81 -7.76
N ILE A 581 23.69 -11.20 -8.51
CA ILE A 581 23.62 -11.26 -9.99
C ILE A 581 23.42 -9.82 -10.47
N GLU A 582 24.10 -9.40 -11.55
CA GLU A 582 23.92 -8.07 -12.15
C GLU A 582 23.93 -8.14 -13.68
N LYS A 583 23.04 -7.38 -14.30
CA LYS A 583 23.06 -7.12 -15.74
C LYS A 583 22.71 -5.66 -16.04
N ARG A 584 23.52 -5.02 -16.89
CA ARG A 584 23.19 -3.73 -17.50
C ARG A 584 22.61 -3.94 -18.88
N LEU A 585 21.48 -3.29 -19.14
CA LEU A 585 20.79 -3.24 -20.42
C LEU A 585 20.81 -1.80 -20.96
N PRO A 586 21.09 -1.61 -22.26
CA PRO A 586 21.09 -0.30 -22.91
C PRO A 586 19.67 0.22 -23.20
#